data_AF-A0A800BRS3-F1
#
_entry.id   AF-A0A800BRS3-F1
#
_cell.length_a   1.000
_cell.length_b   1.000
_cell.length_c   1.000
_cell.angle_alpha   90.00
_cell.angle_beta   90.00
_cell.angle_gamma   90.00
#
_symmetry.space_group_name_H-M   'P 1'
#
loop_
_entity.id
_entity.type
_entity.pdbx_description
1 polymer ?
#
loop_
_entity_poly.entity_id
_entity_poly.type
_entity_poly.pdbx_seq_one_letter_code
_entity_poly.pdbx_strand_id
1 'polypeptide(L)'
;MMKVVGLDLTASSKRKTACVVLDEALSIPVCEFLARDGEIVALVEDHRPVLVAIDAPLGLPLGLCCLEETCPCRPASARKGRQCERELSALGIGCYYTTKRSIIKGMVYRAIALRKELEGRGFAVIEVYPYATKVLLFGKLPPKTTVAGRRALQERLRRLIPAVPPPQEDLLPHDVLDALL
;
A
#
# COMPACT_ATOMS: atom_id res chain seq x y z
N MET A 1 1.81 -18.99 -14.69
CA MET A 1 2.09 -18.77 -13.26
C MET A 1 1.45 -17.46 -12.86
N MET A 2 0.48 -17.50 -11.95
CA MET A 2 -0.16 -16.27 -11.45
C MET A 2 0.82 -15.50 -10.56
N LYS A 3 0.78 -14.18 -10.66
CA LYS A 3 1.61 -13.26 -9.85
C LYS A 3 0.76 -12.13 -9.31
N VAL A 4 1.09 -11.64 -8.14
CA VAL A 4 0.57 -10.40 -7.56
C VAL A 4 1.72 -9.46 -7.25
N VAL A 5 1.46 -8.16 -7.29
CA VAL A 5 2.44 -7.12 -6.95
C VAL A 5 1.94 -6.32 -5.76
N GLY A 6 2.78 -6.15 -4.74
CA GLY A 6 2.53 -5.25 -3.61
C GLY A 6 3.47 -4.04 -3.64
N LEU A 7 2.92 -2.85 -3.37
CA LEU A 7 3.63 -1.58 -3.43
C LEU A 7 3.44 -0.78 -2.14
N ASP A 8 4.54 -0.50 -1.41
CA ASP A 8 4.55 0.52 -0.35
C ASP A 8 4.90 1.89 -0.95
N LEU A 9 3.86 2.60 -1.40
CA LEU A 9 4.00 3.79 -2.23
C LEU A 9 4.41 5.00 -1.40
N THR A 10 5.47 5.69 -1.86
CA THR A 10 5.95 6.92 -1.23
C THR A 10 5.37 8.17 -1.90
N ALA A 11 5.51 9.34 -1.27
CA ALA A 11 4.96 10.58 -1.84
C ALA A 11 5.75 11.16 -3.04
N SER A 12 7.01 10.78 -3.23
CA SER A 12 7.88 11.37 -4.26
C SER A 12 9.09 10.50 -4.55
N SER A 13 9.74 10.72 -5.70
CA SER A 13 10.98 10.03 -6.11
C SER A 13 12.17 10.22 -5.18
N LYS A 14 12.12 11.17 -4.22
CA LYS A 14 13.14 11.33 -3.18
C LYS A 14 13.21 10.13 -2.23
N ARG A 15 12.12 9.37 -2.08
CA ARG A 15 12.08 8.10 -1.36
C ARG A 15 11.57 7.02 -2.28
N LYS A 16 12.30 5.93 -2.37
CA LYS A 16 11.92 4.81 -3.25
C LYS A 16 10.71 4.06 -2.67
N THR A 17 9.86 3.58 -3.55
CA THR A 17 8.71 2.70 -3.29
C THR A 17 9.20 1.26 -3.21
N ALA A 18 8.90 0.56 -2.12
CA ALA A 18 9.19 -0.88 -2.04
C ALA A 18 8.19 -1.63 -2.93
N CYS A 19 8.71 -2.53 -3.76
CA CYS A 19 7.95 -3.31 -4.72
C CYS A 19 8.26 -4.79 -4.54
N VAL A 20 7.23 -5.60 -4.34
CA VAL A 20 7.35 -7.05 -4.16
C VAL A 20 6.47 -7.74 -5.19
N VAL A 21 7.03 -8.69 -5.92
CA VAL A 21 6.27 -9.64 -6.75
C VAL A 21 6.18 -10.94 -5.98
N LEU A 22 4.97 -11.47 -5.81
CA LEU A 22 4.70 -12.79 -5.22
C LEU A 22 4.05 -13.68 -6.27
N ASP A 23 4.54 -14.89 -6.45
CA ASP A 23 3.93 -15.87 -7.36
C ASP A 23 3.03 -16.89 -6.65
N GLU A 24 2.36 -17.74 -7.44
CA GLU A 24 1.45 -18.77 -6.92
C GLU A 24 2.14 -19.84 -6.04
N ALA A 25 3.46 -19.96 -6.12
CA ALA A 25 4.26 -20.84 -5.26
C ALA A 25 4.70 -20.13 -3.97
N LEU A 26 4.21 -18.91 -3.72
CA LEU A 26 4.59 -18.04 -2.61
C LEU A 26 6.09 -17.70 -2.63
N SER A 27 6.70 -17.71 -3.82
CA SER A 27 8.08 -17.26 -4.02
C SER A 27 8.10 -15.76 -4.29
N ILE A 28 9.23 -15.12 -3.97
CA ILE A 28 9.44 -13.69 -4.13
C ILE A 28 10.49 -13.46 -5.24
N PRO A 29 10.12 -13.54 -6.53
CA PRO A 29 11.06 -13.34 -7.63
C PRO A 29 11.60 -11.91 -7.72
N VAL A 30 10.88 -10.93 -7.15
CA VAL A 30 11.32 -9.53 -7.11
C VAL A 30 11.03 -8.93 -5.75
N CYS A 31 12.04 -8.27 -5.18
CA CYS A 31 11.94 -7.42 -4.01
C CYS A 31 12.91 -6.25 -4.20
N GLU A 32 12.41 -5.11 -4.64
CA GLU A 32 13.24 -3.97 -4.99
C GLU A 32 12.64 -2.61 -4.61
N PHE A 33 13.43 -1.56 -4.81
CA PHE A 33 13.06 -0.18 -4.49
C PHE A 33 13.09 0.69 -5.75
N LEU A 34 11.91 1.15 -6.18
CA LEU A 34 11.73 1.93 -7.41
C LEU A 34 11.47 3.40 -7.10
N ALA A 35 12.05 4.32 -7.88
CA ALA A 35 11.97 5.75 -7.62
C ALA A 35 10.89 6.44 -8.45
N ARG A 36 10.64 5.96 -9.68
CA ARG A 36 9.77 6.62 -10.67
C ARG A 36 8.57 5.77 -11.00
N ASP A 37 7.45 6.41 -11.29
CA ASP A 37 6.21 5.71 -11.66
C ASP A 37 6.38 4.88 -12.94
N GLY A 38 7.17 5.36 -13.91
CA GLY A 38 7.49 4.59 -15.11
C GLY A 38 8.27 3.29 -14.84
N GLU A 39 9.06 3.23 -13.77
CA GLU A 39 9.73 1.99 -13.34
C GLU A 39 8.73 1.00 -12.75
N ILE A 40 7.76 1.50 -11.96
CA ILE A 40 6.70 0.69 -11.38
C ILE A 40 5.81 0.12 -12.50
N VAL A 41 5.43 0.95 -13.47
CA VAL A 41 4.66 0.52 -14.64
C VAL A 41 5.42 -0.54 -15.44
N ALA A 42 6.71 -0.33 -15.72
CA ALA A 42 7.54 -1.31 -16.41
C ALA A 42 7.60 -2.64 -15.65
N LEU A 43 7.82 -2.62 -14.33
CA LEU A 43 7.81 -3.84 -13.50
C LEU A 43 6.48 -4.59 -13.61
N VAL A 44 5.35 -3.88 -13.57
CA VAL A 44 4.01 -4.50 -13.68
C VAL A 44 3.81 -5.07 -15.09
N GLU A 45 4.24 -4.38 -16.14
CA GLU A 45 4.16 -4.86 -17.52
C GLU A 45 5.03 -6.09 -17.76
N ASP A 46 6.25 -6.12 -17.23
CA ASP A 46 7.18 -7.24 -17.37
C ASP A 46 6.68 -8.50 -16.65
N HIS A 47 6.04 -8.31 -15.49
CA HIS A 47 5.58 -9.44 -14.68
C HIS A 47 4.16 -9.90 -15.00
N ARG A 48 3.35 -9.04 -15.62
CA ARG A 48 1.93 -9.28 -15.94
C ARG A 48 1.14 -9.88 -14.76
N PRO A 49 1.13 -9.24 -13.58
CA PRO A 49 0.40 -9.77 -12.43
C PRO A 49 -1.11 -9.74 -12.68
N VAL A 50 -1.83 -10.64 -12.01
CA VAL A 50 -3.30 -10.64 -12.00
C VAL A 50 -3.87 -9.54 -11.10
N LEU A 51 -3.04 -8.99 -10.19
CA LEU A 51 -3.44 -7.97 -9.22
C LEU A 51 -2.24 -7.11 -8.79
N VAL A 52 -2.46 -5.81 -8.68
CA VAL A 52 -1.52 -4.85 -8.08
C VAL A 52 -2.17 -4.23 -6.82
N ALA A 53 -1.53 -4.38 -5.67
CA ALA A 53 -1.93 -3.82 -4.41
C ALA A 53 -1.06 -2.60 -4.07
N ILE A 54 -1.68 -1.46 -3.74
CA ILE A 54 -1.00 -0.19 -3.47
C ILE A 54 -1.33 0.30 -2.06
N ASP A 55 -0.30 0.50 -1.21
CA ASP A 55 -0.43 1.19 0.09
C ASP A 55 -0.56 2.70 -0.12
N ALA A 56 -1.76 3.13 -0.55
CA ALA A 56 -2.15 4.53 -0.57
C ALA A 56 -3.65 4.67 -0.85
N PRO A 57 -4.28 5.77 -0.40
CA PRO A 57 -5.60 6.15 -0.89
C PRO A 57 -5.64 6.25 -2.42
N LEU A 58 -6.45 5.40 -3.06
CA LEU A 58 -6.63 5.35 -4.51
C LEU A 58 -7.83 6.15 -5.01
N GLY A 59 -8.45 6.94 -4.13
CA GLY A 59 -9.61 7.74 -4.48
C GLY A 59 -9.80 8.92 -3.54
N LEU A 60 -10.63 9.85 -3.98
CA LEU A 60 -11.04 11.01 -3.18
C LEU A 60 -12.34 10.69 -2.42
N PRO A 61 -12.62 11.38 -1.31
CA PRO A 61 -13.96 11.41 -0.74
C PRO A 61 -14.99 11.83 -1.80
N LEU A 62 -16.11 11.11 -1.84
CA LEU A 62 -17.20 11.40 -2.77
C LEU A 62 -17.61 12.88 -2.71
N GLY A 63 -17.79 13.52 -3.86
CA GLY A 63 -18.10 14.96 -3.99
C GLY A 63 -16.87 15.88 -4.09
N LEU A 64 -15.68 15.40 -3.72
CA LEU A 64 -14.44 16.16 -3.92
C LEU A 64 -13.85 15.90 -5.30
N CYS A 65 -13.50 16.96 -6.03
CA CYS A 65 -12.68 16.88 -7.23
C CYS A 65 -11.17 16.92 -6.92
N CYS A 66 -10.79 17.46 -5.75
CA CYS A 66 -9.42 17.54 -5.29
C CYS A 66 -9.36 17.69 -3.76
N LEU A 67 -8.16 17.63 -3.20
CA LEU A 67 -7.85 17.87 -1.79
C LEU A 67 -7.38 19.31 -1.53
N GLU A 68 -7.56 20.24 -2.46
CA GLU A 68 -7.14 21.63 -2.26
C GLU A 68 -8.17 22.43 -1.46
N GLU A 69 -7.68 23.15 -0.43
CA GLU A 69 -8.53 23.91 0.50
C GLU A 69 -9.19 25.12 -0.16
N THR A 70 -8.52 25.71 -1.15
CA THR A 70 -9.03 26.85 -1.93
C THR A 70 -10.14 26.46 -2.92
N CYS A 71 -10.28 25.17 -3.25
CA CYS A 71 -11.28 24.72 -4.21
C CYS A 71 -12.70 24.72 -3.59
N PRO A 72 -13.74 25.15 -4.34
CA PRO A 72 -15.11 25.20 -3.83
C PRO A 72 -15.80 23.83 -3.70
N CYS A 73 -15.24 22.73 -4.24
CA CYS A 73 -15.85 21.41 -4.09
C CYS A 73 -16.04 21.02 -2.62
N ARG A 74 -17.07 20.20 -2.34
CA ARG A 74 -17.48 19.81 -0.99
C ARG A 74 -17.73 18.30 -0.95
N PRO A 75 -17.41 17.63 0.17
CA PRO A 75 -17.72 16.21 0.28
C PRO A 75 -19.24 16.03 0.28
N ALA A 76 -19.72 14.97 -0.36
CA ALA A 76 -21.13 14.62 -0.41
C ALA A 76 -21.68 14.19 0.97
N SER A 77 -20.79 13.78 1.88
CA SER A 77 -21.11 13.40 3.25
C SER A 77 -20.53 14.41 4.23
N ALA A 78 -21.30 14.80 5.24
CA ALA A 78 -20.82 15.58 6.38
C ALA A 78 -19.82 14.80 7.27
N ARG A 79 -19.86 13.46 7.24
CA ARG A 79 -18.86 12.62 7.92
C ARG A 79 -17.53 12.71 7.20
N LYS A 80 -16.45 12.89 7.98
CA LYS A 80 -15.07 13.00 7.50
C LYS A 80 -14.62 11.72 6.77
N GLY A 81 -13.79 11.89 5.74
CA GLY A 81 -13.12 10.79 5.04
C GLY A 81 -13.97 10.02 4.04
N ARG A 82 -13.38 8.96 3.50
CA ARG A 82 -13.98 7.99 2.57
C ARG A 82 -14.79 6.95 3.33
N GLN A 83 -15.58 6.15 2.60
CA GLN A 83 -16.40 5.10 3.22
C GLN A 83 -15.53 4.04 3.91
N CYS A 84 -14.54 3.49 3.20
CA CYS A 84 -13.60 2.48 3.73
C CYS A 84 -12.91 2.95 5.03
N GLU A 85 -12.53 4.23 5.09
CA GLU A 85 -11.89 4.81 6.27
C GLU A 85 -12.82 4.84 7.49
N ARG A 86 -14.10 5.20 7.29
CA ARG A 86 -15.10 5.16 8.36
C ARG A 86 -15.40 3.74 8.82
N GLU A 87 -15.42 2.79 7.90
CA GLU A 87 -15.59 1.36 8.21
C GLU A 87 -14.42 0.83 9.03
N LEU A 88 -13.18 1.15 8.66
CA LEU A 88 -11.99 0.84 9.47
C LEU A 88 -12.10 1.40 10.89
N SER A 89 -12.50 2.67 11.02
CA SER A 89 -12.69 3.29 12.34
C SER A 89 -13.80 2.62 13.14
N ALA A 90 -14.88 2.15 12.51
CA ALA A 90 -15.95 1.42 13.19
C ALA A 90 -15.48 0.04 13.70
N LEU A 91 -14.48 -0.55 13.05
CA LEU A 91 -13.79 -1.77 13.52
C LEU A 91 -12.74 -1.48 14.61
N GLY A 92 -12.59 -0.23 15.05
CA GLY A 92 -11.55 0.16 16.02
C GLY A 92 -10.14 0.21 15.42
N ILE A 93 -10.02 0.17 14.09
CA ILE A 93 -8.74 0.27 13.37
C ILE A 93 -8.53 1.73 12.98
N GLY A 94 -7.56 2.38 13.65
CA GLY A 94 -7.22 3.77 13.35
C GLY A 94 -6.67 3.93 11.94
N CYS A 95 -7.12 4.96 11.23
CA CYS A 95 -6.56 5.38 9.94
C CYS A 95 -6.61 6.91 9.81
N TYR A 96 -5.78 7.46 8.92
CA TYR A 96 -5.82 8.88 8.59
C TYR A 96 -6.88 9.13 7.52
N TYR A 97 -7.89 9.93 7.86
CA TYR A 97 -8.94 10.27 6.90
C TYR A 97 -8.44 11.17 5.77
N THR A 98 -8.72 10.75 4.55
CA THR A 98 -8.44 11.52 3.33
C THR A 98 -9.39 12.72 3.29
N THR A 99 -8.83 13.93 3.33
CA THR A 99 -9.56 15.20 3.36
C THR A 99 -8.76 16.31 2.70
N LYS A 100 -9.36 17.49 2.54
CA LYS A 100 -8.63 18.67 2.09
C LYS A 100 -7.47 19.10 3.00
N ARG A 101 -7.38 18.59 4.24
CA ARG A 101 -6.28 18.85 5.18
C ARG A 101 -5.31 17.67 5.32
N SER A 102 -5.40 16.67 4.45
CA SER A 102 -4.45 15.55 4.47
C SER A 102 -3.04 16.06 4.22
N ILE A 103 -2.07 15.58 5.00
CA ILE A 103 -0.64 15.91 4.82
C ILE A 103 0.00 15.14 3.67
N ILE A 104 -0.63 14.03 3.25
CA ILE A 104 -0.16 13.12 2.20
C ILE A 104 -0.81 13.40 0.82
N LYS A 105 -1.32 14.61 0.54
CA LYS A 105 -2.06 14.89 -0.73
C LYS A 105 -1.28 14.47 -1.97
N GLY A 106 0.03 14.79 -2.00
CA GLY A 106 0.91 14.44 -3.11
C GLY A 106 0.95 12.93 -3.36
N MET A 107 1.00 12.12 -2.30
CA MET A 107 0.93 10.67 -2.38
C MET A 107 -0.43 10.17 -2.86
N VAL A 108 -1.53 10.76 -2.38
CA VAL A 108 -2.90 10.41 -2.83
C VAL A 108 -3.07 10.72 -4.33
N TYR A 109 -2.63 11.88 -4.80
CA TYR A 109 -2.71 12.22 -6.21
C TYR A 109 -1.83 11.30 -7.07
N ARG A 110 -0.60 11.02 -6.62
CA ARG A 110 0.31 10.06 -7.27
C ARG A 110 -0.35 8.68 -7.38
N ALA A 111 -0.92 8.18 -6.29
CA ALA A 111 -1.56 6.87 -6.25
C ALA A 111 -2.78 6.78 -7.17
N ILE A 112 -3.63 7.81 -7.20
CA ILE A 112 -4.76 7.91 -8.13
C ILE A 112 -4.29 7.90 -9.59
N ALA A 113 -3.22 8.64 -9.90
CA ALA A 113 -2.66 8.67 -11.26
C ALA A 113 -2.08 7.31 -11.65
N LEU A 114 -1.27 6.70 -10.77
CA LEU A 114 -0.68 5.39 -10.99
C LEU A 114 -1.75 4.30 -11.17
N ARG A 115 -2.80 4.30 -10.34
CA ARG A 115 -3.93 3.37 -10.49
C ARG A 115 -4.56 3.52 -11.87
N LYS A 116 -4.92 4.74 -12.28
CA LYS A 116 -5.54 4.99 -13.59
C LYS A 116 -4.67 4.54 -14.75
N GLU A 117 -3.35 4.75 -14.66
CA GLU A 117 -2.43 4.30 -15.71
C GLU A 117 -2.37 2.78 -15.80
N LEU A 118 -2.25 2.09 -14.67
CA LEU A 118 -2.23 0.62 -14.62
C LEU A 118 -3.58 0.02 -15.07
N GLU A 119 -4.71 0.56 -14.60
CA GLU A 119 -6.05 0.16 -15.04
C GLU A 119 -6.25 0.40 -16.54
N GLY A 120 -5.77 1.53 -17.07
CA GLY A 120 -5.81 1.85 -18.50
C GLY A 120 -4.98 0.89 -19.37
N ARG A 121 -3.99 0.21 -18.80
CA ARG A 121 -3.19 -0.86 -19.42
C ARG A 121 -3.79 -2.25 -19.21
N GLY A 122 -4.94 -2.35 -18.53
CA GLY A 122 -5.67 -3.61 -18.33
C GLY A 122 -5.30 -4.37 -17.05
N PHE A 123 -4.58 -3.76 -16.11
CA PHE A 123 -4.26 -4.39 -14.82
C PHE A 123 -5.36 -4.13 -13.78
N ALA A 124 -5.66 -5.13 -12.96
CA ALA A 124 -6.50 -4.94 -11.77
C ALA A 124 -5.66 -4.31 -10.65
N VAL A 125 -6.20 -3.26 -10.02
CA VAL A 125 -5.52 -2.52 -8.95
C VAL A 125 -6.42 -2.39 -7.73
N ILE A 126 -5.89 -2.64 -6.53
CA ILE A 126 -6.58 -2.44 -5.27
C ILE A 126 -5.81 -1.53 -4.32
N GLU A 127 -6.55 -0.85 -3.47
CA GLU A 127 -6.02 -0.14 -2.32
C GLU A 127 -5.80 -1.12 -1.19
N VAL A 128 -4.61 -1.10 -0.58
CA VAL A 128 -4.32 -1.81 0.66
C VAL A 128 -3.93 -0.83 1.77
N TYR A 129 -4.13 -1.25 3.01
CA TYR A 129 -3.68 -0.52 4.18
C TYR A 129 -2.94 -1.50 5.11
N PRO A 130 -1.60 -1.63 4.98
CA PRO A 130 -0.81 -2.66 5.64
C PRO A 130 -1.00 -2.70 7.17
N TYR A 131 -1.24 -1.54 7.79
CA TYR A 131 -1.56 -1.51 9.23
C TYR A 131 -2.87 -2.26 9.56
N ALA A 132 -3.94 -2.06 8.79
CA ALA A 132 -5.18 -2.80 8.97
C ALA A 132 -4.99 -4.28 8.64
N THR A 133 -4.30 -4.61 7.54
CA THR A 133 -4.00 -6.00 7.18
C THR A 133 -3.27 -6.72 8.31
N LYS A 134 -2.22 -6.12 8.85
CA LYS A 134 -1.48 -6.65 10.01
C LYS A 134 -2.37 -6.87 11.23
N VAL A 135 -3.22 -5.89 11.57
CA VAL A 135 -4.10 -5.98 12.73
C VAL A 135 -5.10 -7.12 12.56
N LEU A 136 -5.67 -7.29 11.36
CA LEU A 136 -6.64 -8.34 11.05
C LEU A 136 -6.00 -9.73 11.02
N LEU A 137 -4.80 -9.87 10.45
CA LEU A 137 -4.11 -11.16 10.34
C LEU A 137 -3.46 -11.60 11.66
N PHE A 138 -2.84 -10.67 12.40
CA PHE A 138 -1.92 -11.00 13.49
C PHE A 138 -2.23 -10.29 14.81
N GLY A 139 -3.20 -9.40 14.85
CA GLY A 139 -3.49 -8.58 16.02
C GLY A 139 -2.41 -7.54 16.31
N LYS A 140 -2.28 -7.16 17.59
CA LYS A 140 -1.36 -6.10 18.02
C LYS A 140 0.08 -6.62 18.09
N LEU A 141 0.94 -6.06 17.26
CA LEU A 141 2.40 -6.27 17.28
C LEU A 141 3.12 -4.99 17.75
N PRO A 142 4.39 -5.09 18.19
CA PRO A 142 5.21 -3.91 18.45
C PRO A 142 5.32 -3.00 17.21
N PRO A 143 5.66 -1.71 17.38
CA PRO A 143 5.72 -0.77 16.25
C PRO A 143 6.68 -1.22 15.16
N LYS A 144 6.25 -1.15 13.89
CA LYS A 144 7.05 -1.59 12.72
C LYS A 144 8.35 -0.80 12.51
N THR A 145 8.47 0.38 13.13
CA THR A 145 9.69 1.19 13.12
C THR A 145 10.77 0.65 14.06
N THR A 146 10.43 -0.29 14.96
CA THR A 146 11.38 -0.91 15.89
C THR A 146 11.91 -2.23 15.34
N VAL A 147 13.14 -2.59 15.70
CA VAL A 147 13.71 -3.91 15.37
C VAL A 147 12.83 -5.04 15.88
N ALA A 148 12.34 -4.94 17.12
CA ALA A 148 11.45 -5.94 17.69
C ALA A 148 10.14 -6.10 16.90
N GLY A 149 9.53 -4.99 16.46
CA GLY A 149 8.32 -5.01 15.64
C GLY A 149 8.53 -5.60 14.26
N ARG A 150 9.63 -5.25 13.58
CA ARG A 150 9.99 -5.86 12.28
C ARG A 150 10.21 -7.37 12.41
N ARG A 151 10.99 -7.81 13.40
CA ARG A 151 11.22 -9.23 13.68
C ARG A 151 9.91 -9.98 13.93
N ALA A 152 9.03 -9.41 14.77
CA ALA A 152 7.75 -10.01 15.10
C ALA A 152 6.83 -10.11 13.88
N LEU A 153 6.76 -9.07 13.04
CA LEU A 153 5.95 -9.09 11.82
C LEU A 153 6.50 -10.08 10.79
N GLN A 154 7.80 -10.05 10.53
CA GLN A 154 8.45 -10.93 9.56
C GLN A 154 8.29 -12.41 9.94
N GLU A 155 8.41 -12.75 11.22
CA GLU A 155 8.18 -14.13 11.69
C GLU A 155 6.72 -14.59 11.48
N ARG A 156 5.74 -13.67 11.52
CA ARG A 156 4.34 -13.99 11.23
C ARG A 156 4.10 -14.13 9.73
N LEU A 157 4.65 -13.21 8.93
CA LEU A 157 4.57 -13.26 7.47
C LEU A 157 5.21 -14.53 6.92
N ARG A 158 6.33 -14.99 7.47
CA ARG A 158 6.99 -16.24 7.06
C ARG A 158 6.11 -17.48 7.17
N ARG A 159 5.12 -17.48 8.06
CA ARG A 159 4.16 -18.58 8.19
C ARG A 159 3.15 -18.62 7.05
N LEU A 160 2.91 -17.46 6.40
CA LEU A 160 2.03 -17.32 5.25
C LEU A 160 2.81 -17.38 3.93
N ILE A 161 4.04 -16.87 3.92
CA ILE A 161 4.92 -16.75 2.76
C ILE A 161 6.28 -17.36 3.16
N PRO A 162 6.48 -18.68 3.01
CA PRO A 162 7.70 -19.36 3.45
C PRO A 162 9.00 -18.83 2.82
N ALA A 163 8.92 -18.15 1.66
CA ALA A 163 10.05 -17.52 1.00
C ALA A 163 10.56 -16.25 1.72
N VAL A 164 9.81 -15.69 2.67
CA VAL A 164 10.30 -14.59 3.51
C VAL A 164 11.45 -15.12 4.39
N PRO A 165 12.64 -14.49 4.37
CA PRO A 165 13.79 -14.99 5.10
C PRO A 165 13.56 -14.97 6.61
N PRO A 166 14.24 -15.83 7.38
CA PRO A 166 14.27 -15.71 8.82
C PRO A 166 14.82 -14.33 9.24
N PRO A 167 14.21 -13.64 10.22
CA PRO A 167 14.65 -12.31 10.64
C PRO A 167 16.04 -12.28 11.32
N GLN A 168 16.61 -13.46 11.63
CA GLN A 168 17.98 -13.63 12.11
C GLN A 168 19.01 -13.63 10.97
N GLU A 169 18.60 -14.08 9.77
CA GLU A 169 19.44 -14.14 8.58
C GLU A 169 19.38 -12.81 7.82
N ASP A 170 18.17 -12.32 7.55
CA ASP A 170 17.94 -11.03 6.92
C ASP A 170 16.70 -10.36 7.51
N LEU A 171 16.87 -9.20 8.13
CA LEU A 171 15.77 -8.44 8.71
C LEU A 171 15.30 -7.36 7.73
N LEU A 172 14.22 -7.66 7.03
CA LEU A 172 13.68 -6.83 5.97
C LEU A 172 13.31 -5.42 6.47
N PRO A 173 13.52 -4.37 5.64
CA PRO A 173 13.01 -3.03 5.93
C PRO A 173 11.50 -3.03 6.14
N HIS A 174 10.97 -2.08 6.93
CA HIS A 174 9.53 -2.05 7.17
C HIS A 174 8.73 -1.82 5.88
N ASP A 175 9.27 -1.05 4.93
CA ASP A 175 8.59 -0.78 3.66
C ASP A 175 8.38 -2.06 2.84
N VAL A 176 9.35 -2.99 2.89
CA VAL A 176 9.21 -4.31 2.25
C VAL A 176 8.17 -5.16 2.98
N LEU A 177 8.15 -5.13 4.32
CA LEU A 177 7.15 -5.85 5.10
C LEU A 177 5.74 -5.30 4.86
N ASP A 178 5.60 -4.00 4.62
CA ASP A 178 4.32 -3.38 4.24
C ASP A 178 3.91 -3.77 2.80
N ALA A 179 4.85 -3.84 1.86
CA ALA A 179 4.58 -4.33 0.50
C ALA A 179 4.21 -5.83 0.43
N LEU A 180 4.57 -6.62 1.45
CA LEU A 180 4.18 -8.03 1.59
C LEU A 180 2.79 -8.24 2.21
N LEU A 181 2.20 -7.21 2.83
CA LEU A 181 0.89 -7.25 3.51
C LEU A 181 -0.24 -6.84 2.57
#